data_AF-A0A7S0CX55-F1
#
_entry.id   AF-A0A7S0CX55-F1
#
_cell.length_a   1.000
_cell.length_b   1.000
_cell.length_c   1.000
_cell.angle_alpha   90.00
_cell.angle_beta   90.00
_cell.angle_gamma   90.00
#
_symmetry.space_group_name_H-M   'P 1'
#
loop_
_entity.id
_entity.type
_entity.pdbx_description
1 polymer ?
#
loop_
_entity_poly.entity_id
_entity_poly.type
_entity_poly.pdbx_seq_one_letter_code
_entity_poly.pdbx_strand_id
1 'polypeptide(L)'
;MGKSGKRKPRAMTTFGENTARAKVGKKRKKKRKKGQNSRPVAVEEKSMGSRGPMPNFLCSTDPKRGEKFFAWLIHPITIPEFMNAHFEKKHLLIKRGYNVDEADDESKHYYHGWYSTTSIRSALENHAMHYGRDLDLTKFTGGQRKTVNQEGRAMGEAVWAKFSGGCSVRILRPQEYSDKVCGMLALMDEFWGRVSGANAYLTPSGTQGFAPHFDDVDVYILQLEGRKRWRLYPPRSPNDILPRFSSENLDPEELPEPILDTVLNPGDLLYAPRGTIHQAVALPGGPPSLHLTLSSGQRCTWTDYLSLLLPAAVQIAAESDPSFRESAPRRFGGYMGVVHSDKTDSDTGRQRAAFKKKVLSLVQKLLDDDHLPIDASVDQMYREFMHGRVPPLEFIVPELKMNRPKIPTERAKTDSSNDAKGELTATMQIRLVSDGCARLAMEGEAAVLYFCSTNSRNYKDKDENSLPFADHCAPALERILEAFPRYVRIGDLDSLSPEEQLIVANVLHENGVVVAKKG
;
A
#
# COMPACT_ATOMS: atom_id res chain seq x y z
N MET A 1 -51.16 2.49 -16.26
CA MET A 1 -51.15 3.91 -15.83
C MET A 1 -51.58 3.93 -14.37
N GLY A 2 -50.80 4.20 -13.33
CA GLY A 2 -49.52 4.89 -13.20
C GLY A 2 -49.68 5.89 -12.05
N LYS A 3 -49.08 5.63 -10.88
CA LYS A 3 -48.64 6.59 -9.84
C LYS A 3 -48.37 5.89 -8.48
N SER A 4 -47.10 5.63 -8.20
CA SER A 4 -46.52 5.65 -6.85
C SER A 4 -45.16 6.35 -7.03
N GLY A 5 -44.82 7.44 -6.36
CA GLY A 5 -44.84 7.64 -4.91
C GLY A 5 -43.38 7.78 -4.42
N LYS A 6 -42.54 8.60 -5.07
CA LYS A 6 -41.17 8.89 -4.60
C LYS A 6 -41.18 10.11 -3.68
N ARG A 7 -41.02 9.89 -2.37
CA ARG A 7 -40.75 10.92 -1.37
C ARG A 7 -39.23 11.15 -1.27
N LYS A 8 -38.79 12.40 -1.50
CA LYS A 8 -37.54 12.97 -0.99
C LYS A 8 -37.91 13.94 0.16
N PRO A 9 -37.14 14.02 1.26
CA PRO A 9 -37.01 15.24 2.05
C PRO A 9 -35.70 15.95 1.65
N ARG A 10 -35.73 17.20 1.16
CA ARG A 10 -35.79 18.51 1.86
C ARG A 10 -34.64 18.75 2.85
N ALA A 11 -33.70 19.57 2.38
CA ALA A 11 -32.80 20.39 3.18
C ALA A 11 -33.46 21.75 3.51
N MET A 12 -33.06 22.36 4.62
CA MET A 12 -33.22 23.78 4.96
C MET A 12 -31.96 24.16 5.76
N THR A 13 -31.01 24.93 5.21
CA THR A 13 -30.89 26.42 5.22
C THR A 13 -30.62 26.96 6.63
N THR A 14 -29.71 27.88 6.97
CA THR A 14 -28.84 28.93 6.35
C THR A 14 -28.45 29.83 7.56
N PHE A 15 -27.39 30.65 7.66
CA PHE A 15 -27.05 31.94 7.01
C PHE A 15 -25.89 32.52 7.86
N GLY A 16 -24.79 33.04 7.29
CA GLY A 16 -24.52 34.49 7.23
C GLY A 16 -23.49 34.91 8.31
N GLU A 17 -22.63 35.92 8.18
CA GLU A 17 -22.39 36.93 7.17
C GLU A 17 -21.06 37.68 7.47
N ASN A 18 -20.39 38.12 6.39
CA ASN A 18 -19.60 39.34 6.17
C ASN A 18 -19.01 40.18 7.33
N THR A 19 -17.76 40.63 7.13
CA THR A 19 -17.36 42.02 6.76
C THR A 19 -15.81 42.12 6.81
N ALA A 20 -15.05 42.49 5.77
CA ALA A 20 -14.91 43.73 4.99
C ALA A 20 -14.11 44.87 5.68
N ARG A 21 -12.85 45.10 5.22
CA ARG A 21 -12.20 46.40 4.85
C ARG A 21 -10.67 46.20 4.72
N ALA A 22 -10.03 46.41 3.56
CA ALA A 22 -9.63 47.69 2.92
C ALA A 22 -8.64 48.50 3.81
N LYS A 23 -7.52 49.08 3.37
CA LYS A 23 -6.88 49.38 2.08
C LYS A 23 -5.52 50.07 2.40
N VAL A 24 -4.70 50.29 1.34
CA VAL A 24 -3.62 51.31 1.20
C VAL A 24 -2.24 50.93 1.77
N GLY A 25 -1.09 51.09 1.08
CA GLY A 25 -0.85 51.58 -0.27
C GLY A 25 0.63 51.66 -0.68
N LYS A 26 0.82 51.66 -2.01
CA LYS A 26 1.79 52.39 -2.85
C LYS A 26 3.31 52.41 -2.55
N LYS A 27 4.02 51.87 -3.55
CA LYS A 27 5.11 52.46 -4.38
C LYS A 27 6.53 52.54 -3.78
N ARG A 28 7.52 51.97 -4.51
CA ARG A 28 8.30 52.69 -5.55
C ARG A 28 9.27 51.78 -6.33
N LYS A 29 9.49 52.19 -7.59
CA LYS A 29 10.34 51.61 -8.65
C LYS A 29 11.83 51.93 -8.47
N LYS A 30 12.71 51.09 -9.06
CA LYS A 30 13.84 51.46 -9.97
C LYS A 30 14.47 50.16 -10.52
N LYS A 31 14.33 49.78 -11.82
CA LYS A 31 15.02 50.19 -13.07
C LYS A 31 16.49 49.72 -13.24
N ARG A 32 16.65 48.79 -14.21
CA ARG A 32 17.62 48.73 -15.35
C ARG A 32 19.09 48.32 -15.15
N LYS A 33 19.53 47.32 -15.93
CA LYS A 33 20.39 47.34 -17.16
C LYS A 33 20.50 45.87 -17.65
N LYS A 34 20.20 45.40 -18.87
CA LYS A 34 20.55 45.67 -20.29
C LYS A 34 21.98 45.32 -20.72
N GLY A 35 22.06 44.32 -21.62
CA GLY A 35 23.15 43.97 -22.57
C GLY A 35 23.26 42.44 -22.70
N GLN A 36 23.43 41.80 -23.86
CA GLN A 36 23.36 42.16 -25.28
C GLN A 36 23.26 40.84 -26.09
N ASN A 37 22.82 40.94 -27.35
CA ASN A 37 22.47 39.85 -28.29
C ASN A 37 23.61 38.90 -28.72
N SER A 38 23.25 37.66 -29.06
CA SER A 38 23.64 37.01 -30.34
C SER A 38 22.59 35.96 -30.77
N ARG A 39 22.45 35.78 -32.10
CA ARG A 39 21.33 35.16 -32.85
C ARG A 39 21.63 33.68 -33.23
N PRO A 40 20.68 32.94 -33.84
CA PRO A 40 20.29 31.59 -33.45
C PRO A 40 21.13 30.48 -34.10
N VAL A 41 21.32 29.38 -33.38
CA VAL A 41 21.79 28.11 -33.94
C VAL A 41 20.64 27.12 -33.86
N ALA A 42 20.39 26.44 -34.98
CA ALA A 42 19.34 25.47 -35.19
C ALA A 42 19.32 24.41 -34.08
N VAL A 43 18.13 24.22 -33.49
CA VAL A 43 17.86 23.17 -32.52
C VAL A 43 17.40 21.95 -33.31
N GLU A 44 18.24 20.92 -33.35
CA GLU A 44 17.77 19.56 -33.60
C GLU A 44 16.80 19.19 -32.48
N GLU A 45 15.56 18.86 -32.85
CA GLU A 45 14.57 18.26 -31.95
C GLU A 45 15.07 16.90 -31.48
N LYS A 46 15.61 16.86 -30.25
CA LYS A 46 15.71 15.63 -29.45
C LYS A 46 14.55 15.57 -28.47
N SER A 47 13.84 14.44 -28.53
CA SER A 47 12.70 14.05 -27.72
C SER A 47 12.82 14.42 -26.24
N MET A 48 11.77 15.07 -25.72
CA MET A 48 11.61 15.40 -24.31
C MET A 48 11.57 14.14 -23.43
N GLY A 49 12.27 14.22 -22.31
CA GLY A 49 12.19 13.26 -21.21
C GLY A 49 13.31 13.51 -20.20
N SER A 50 13.31 14.65 -19.50
CA SER A 50 14.28 14.91 -18.43
C SER A 50 14.01 14.00 -17.22
N ARG A 51 14.50 12.77 -17.26
CA ARG A 51 14.56 11.91 -16.07
C ARG A 51 15.66 12.45 -15.15
N GLY A 52 15.28 13.11 -14.06
CA GLY A 52 16.20 13.40 -12.96
C GLY A 52 16.84 12.11 -12.41
N PRO A 53 17.98 12.20 -11.71
CA PRO A 53 18.74 11.02 -11.27
C PRO A 53 17.87 10.05 -10.48
N MET A 54 18.13 8.76 -10.66
CA MET A 54 17.36 7.73 -9.97
C MET A 54 17.85 7.59 -8.52
N PRO A 55 16.94 7.46 -7.53
CA PRO A 55 17.34 7.28 -6.15
C PRO A 55 18.20 6.03 -5.93
N ASN A 56 19.27 6.15 -5.13
CA ASN A 56 20.27 5.08 -4.92
C ASN A 56 19.66 3.75 -4.44
N PHE A 57 18.58 3.80 -3.64
CA PHE A 57 17.91 2.60 -3.15
C PHE A 57 17.32 1.74 -4.27
N LEU A 58 16.85 2.37 -5.36
CA LEU A 58 16.24 1.68 -6.51
C LEU A 58 17.28 0.94 -7.36
N CYS A 59 18.56 1.30 -7.23
CA CYS A 59 19.67 0.62 -7.90
C CYS A 59 20.36 -0.42 -7.01
N SER A 60 19.92 -0.58 -5.76
CA SER A 60 20.60 -1.43 -4.79
C SER A 60 20.21 -2.90 -4.95
N THR A 61 21.20 -3.79 -4.95
CA THR A 61 21.04 -5.24 -4.83
C THR A 61 21.23 -5.74 -3.41
N ASP A 62 21.30 -4.83 -2.43
CA ASP A 62 21.45 -5.18 -1.02
C ASP A 62 20.19 -5.90 -0.52
N PRO A 63 20.30 -7.09 0.08
CA PRO A 63 19.19 -7.82 0.69
C PRO A 63 18.41 -7.01 1.72
N LYS A 64 19.08 -6.09 2.42
CA LYS A 64 18.48 -5.22 3.45
C LYS A 64 18.07 -3.85 2.91
N ARG A 65 17.92 -3.68 1.60
CA ARG A 65 17.58 -2.39 1.00
C ARG A 65 16.24 -1.83 1.48
N GLY A 66 15.23 -2.67 1.73
CA GLY A 66 13.96 -2.26 2.35
C GLY A 66 14.17 -1.65 3.74
N GLU A 67 14.91 -2.34 4.62
CA GLU A 67 15.28 -1.85 5.96
C GLU A 67 16.07 -0.54 5.89
N LYS A 68 17.07 -0.46 5.00
CA LYS A 68 17.87 0.77 4.79
C LYS A 68 17.03 1.93 4.26
N PHE A 69 16.10 1.65 3.34
CA PHE A 69 15.18 2.65 2.81
C PHE A 69 14.26 3.17 3.91
N PHE A 70 13.68 2.29 4.73
CA PHE A 70 12.82 2.70 5.82
C PHE A 70 13.59 3.49 6.88
N ALA A 71 14.80 3.05 7.27
CA ALA A 71 15.68 3.80 8.16
C ALA A 71 16.02 5.21 7.63
N TRP A 72 16.27 5.33 6.33
CA TRP A 72 16.41 6.64 5.67
C TRP A 72 15.12 7.46 5.78
N LEU A 73 13.97 6.87 5.44
CA LEU A 73 12.68 7.55 5.45
C LEU A 73 12.41 8.25 6.78
N ILE A 74 12.66 7.56 7.90
CA ILE A 74 12.40 8.05 9.26
C ILE A 74 13.61 8.67 9.98
N HIS A 75 14.77 8.81 9.34
CA HIS A 75 15.95 9.43 9.95
C HIS A 75 15.62 10.82 10.54
N PRO A 76 16.11 11.23 11.72
CA PRO A 76 17.11 10.57 12.56
C PRO A 76 16.54 9.51 13.51
N ILE A 77 15.23 9.25 13.46
CA ILE A 77 14.61 8.23 14.31
C ILE A 77 15.09 6.86 13.87
N THR A 78 15.50 6.05 14.84
CA THR A 78 15.93 4.67 14.56
C THR A 78 14.72 3.76 14.41
N ILE A 79 14.85 2.64 13.68
CA ILE A 79 13.76 1.65 13.55
C ILE A 79 13.28 1.14 14.93
N PRO A 80 14.17 0.74 15.87
CA PRO A 80 13.72 0.30 17.20
C PRO A 80 12.96 1.39 17.96
N GLU A 81 13.40 2.64 17.89
CA GLU A 81 12.70 3.77 18.51
C GLU A 81 11.31 3.98 17.88
N PHE A 82 11.22 3.94 16.56
CA PHE A 82 9.96 4.04 15.84
C PHE A 82 8.98 2.94 16.26
N MET A 83 9.41 1.67 16.26
CA MET A 83 8.56 0.54 16.62
C MET A 83 8.10 0.60 18.08
N ASN A 84 8.99 1.04 18.99
CA ASN A 84 8.69 1.08 20.41
C ASN A 84 7.82 2.27 20.81
N ALA A 85 8.06 3.46 20.25
CA ALA A 85 7.44 4.70 20.71
C ALA A 85 6.32 5.23 19.79
N HIS A 86 6.31 4.85 18.51
CA HIS A 86 5.45 5.49 17.51
C HIS A 86 4.50 4.52 16.81
N PHE A 87 5.00 3.41 16.26
CA PHE A 87 4.22 2.48 15.46
C PHE A 87 2.95 2.02 16.21
N GLU A 88 1.78 2.26 15.61
CA GLU A 88 0.44 2.01 16.16
C GLU A 88 0.12 2.69 17.51
N LYS A 89 0.94 3.64 17.96
CA LYS A 89 0.83 4.28 19.28
C LYS A 89 0.67 5.78 19.20
N LYS A 90 1.55 6.44 18.44
CA LYS A 90 1.66 7.90 18.44
C LYS A 90 2.18 8.42 17.10
N HIS A 91 1.66 9.56 16.68
CA HIS A 91 2.19 10.27 15.52
C HIS A 91 3.69 10.60 15.69
N LEU A 92 4.40 10.72 14.57
CA LEU A 92 5.79 11.14 14.53
C LEU A 92 5.94 12.26 13.50
N LEU A 93 6.46 13.41 13.94
CA LEU A 93 6.80 14.53 13.08
C LEU A 93 8.31 14.64 12.97
N ILE A 94 8.84 14.58 11.76
CA ILE A 94 10.25 14.83 11.47
C ILE A 94 10.37 16.12 10.66
N LYS A 95 10.95 17.14 11.28
CA LYS A 95 11.33 18.39 10.64
C LYS A 95 12.74 18.29 10.08
N ARG A 96 12.89 18.48 8.77
CA ARG A 96 14.21 18.44 8.12
C ARG A 96 14.85 19.80 7.89
N GLY A 97 14.13 20.88 8.20
CA GLY A 97 14.70 22.23 8.28
C GLY A 97 15.09 22.86 6.94
N TYR A 98 14.60 22.34 5.80
CA TYR A 98 14.78 23.00 4.50
C TYR A 98 14.04 24.33 4.48
N ASN A 99 14.72 25.41 4.09
CA ASN A 99 14.19 26.75 4.18
C ASN A 99 13.64 27.19 2.82
N VAL A 100 12.39 26.82 2.54
CA VAL A 100 11.71 27.05 1.25
C VAL A 100 11.56 28.53 0.85
N ASP A 101 11.76 29.46 1.79
CA ASP A 101 11.68 30.91 1.55
C ASP A 101 13.06 31.51 1.15
N GLU A 102 14.15 30.77 1.29
CA GLU A 102 15.44 31.08 0.65
C GLU A 102 15.47 30.42 -0.74
N ALA A 103 16.33 30.89 -1.65
CA ALA A 103 16.49 30.32 -3.00
C ALA A 103 17.16 28.93 -2.96
N ASP A 104 16.70 28.08 -2.05
CA ASP A 104 17.15 26.72 -1.86
C ASP A 104 16.85 25.93 -3.14
N ASP A 105 17.91 25.33 -3.64
CA ASP A 105 17.90 24.48 -4.81
C ASP A 105 17.00 23.27 -4.54
N GLU A 106 15.85 23.20 -5.22
CA GLU A 106 14.89 22.09 -5.09
C GLU A 106 15.55 20.71 -5.30
N SER A 107 16.71 20.64 -5.97
CA SER A 107 17.51 19.42 -6.14
C SER A 107 18.13 18.89 -4.83
N LYS A 108 18.16 19.71 -3.78
CA LYS A 108 18.74 19.39 -2.48
C LYS A 108 17.70 18.98 -1.42
N HIS A 109 16.41 19.10 -1.72
CA HIS A 109 15.36 18.65 -0.81
C HIS A 109 15.39 17.13 -0.62
N TYR A 110 15.06 16.64 0.58
CA TYR A 110 15.22 15.24 0.97
C TYR A 110 14.54 14.23 0.04
N TYR A 111 13.33 14.56 -0.43
CA TYR A 111 12.54 13.72 -1.33
C TYR A 111 12.71 14.07 -2.80
N HIS A 112 13.70 14.91 -3.14
CA HIS A 112 13.95 15.28 -4.51
C HIS A 112 14.14 14.05 -5.40
N GLY A 113 13.59 14.11 -6.61
CA GLY A 113 13.70 13.05 -7.60
C GLY A 113 12.71 11.90 -7.45
N TRP A 114 11.93 11.78 -6.37
CA TRP A 114 10.97 10.69 -6.20
C TRP A 114 9.64 10.89 -6.94
N TYR A 115 8.99 12.04 -6.74
CA TYR A 115 7.72 12.39 -7.41
C TYR A 115 7.52 13.91 -7.39
N SER A 116 6.86 14.47 -8.40
CA SER A 116 6.67 15.92 -8.54
C SER A 116 5.37 16.27 -9.24
N THR A 117 5.00 17.55 -9.26
CA THR A 117 3.89 18.05 -10.08
C THR A 117 4.13 17.77 -11.57
N THR A 118 5.39 17.73 -12.01
CA THR A 118 5.76 17.33 -13.37
C THR A 118 5.46 15.86 -13.63
N SER A 119 5.61 14.97 -12.64
CA SER A 119 5.17 13.57 -12.76
C SER A 119 3.67 13.48 -13.00
N ILE A 120 2.85 14.30 -12.33
CA ILE A 120 1.40 14.35 -12.55
C ILE A 120 1.06 14.85 -13.96
N ARG A 121 1.73 15.92 -14.43
CA ARG A 121 1.55 16.42 -15.81
C ARG A 121 1.88 15.34 -16.84
N SER A 122 3.05 14.71 -16.70
CA SER A 122 3.48 13.65 -17.60
C SER A 122 2.52 12.46 -17.59
N ALA A 123 1.97 12.09 -16.44
CA ALA A 123 0.96 11.03 -16.35
C ALA A 123 -0.31 11.39 -17.14
N LEU A 124 -0.85 12.61 -16.98
CA LEU A 124 -2.03 13.09 -17.69
C LEU A 124 -1.82 13.22 -19.21
N GLU A 125 -0.60 13.57 -19.64
CA GLU A 125 -0.25 13.75 -21.05
C GLU A 125 -0.04 12.40 -21.75
N ASN A 126 0.68 11.48 -21.11
CA ASN A 126 1.18 10.26 -21.75
C ASN A 126 0.32 9.02 -21.47
N HIS A 127 -0.62 9.09 -20.52
CA HIS A 127 -1.46 7.96 -20.15
C HIS A 127 -2.95 8.32 -20.21
N ALA A 128 -3.80 7.31 -20.46
CA ALA A 128 -5.25 7.44 -20.44
C ALA A 128 -5.77 7.31 -19.00
N MET A 129 -5.56 8.36 -18.19
CA MET A 129 -6.08 8.45 -16.82
C MET A 129 -7.59 8.68 -16.81
N HIS A 130 -8.31 8.08 -15.87
CA HIS A 130 -9.76 8.15 -15.72
C HIS A 130 -10.15 8.67 -14.33
N TYR A 131 -11.21 9.47 -14.28
CA TYR A 131 -11.78 9.93 -13.02
C TYR A 131 -12.32 8.77 -12.18
N GLY A 132 -12.14 8.82 -10.85
CA GLY A 132 -12.60 7.80 -9.91
C GLY A 132 -11.77 6.51 -9.89
N ARG A 133 -11.04 6.22 -10.99
CA ARG A 133 -10.13 5.08 -11.08
C ARG A 133 -8.68 5.47 -10.79
N ASP A 134 -8.20 6.53 -11.45
CA ASP A 134 -6.78 6.90 -11.43
C ASP A 134 -6.56 8.24 -10.71
N LEU A 135 -7.53 9.16 -10.83
CA LEU A 135 -7.52 10.43 -10.11
C LEU A 135 -8.91 10.89 -9.66
N ASP A 136 -8.91 11.72 -8.62
CA ASP A 136 -10.08 12.45 -8.14
C ASP A 136 -9.81 13.95 -8.05
N LEU A 137 -10.85 14.74 -8.32
CA LEU A 137 -10.88 16.17 -8.06
C LEU A 137 -11.75 16.44 -6.84
N THR A 138 -11.19 17.05 -5.80
CA THR A 138 -11.86 17.24 -4.52
C THR A 138 -11.76 18.68 -4.03
N LYS A 139 -12.75 19.14 -3.29
CA LYS A 139 -12.75 20.46 -2.67
C LYS A 139 -13.51 20.42 -1.36
N PHE A 140 -12.96 21.05 -0.33
CA PHE A 140 -13.61 21.23 0.95
C PHE A 140 -13.87 22.73 1.19
N THR A 141 -15.14 23.11 1.24
CA THR A 141 -15.56 24.50 1.44
C THR A 141 -16.88 24.55 2.18
N GLY A 142 -17.00 25.43 3.17
CA GLY A 142 -18.24 25.59 3.95
C GLY A 142 -18.64 24.32 4.70
N GLY A 143 -17.67 23.64 5.34
CA GLY A 143 -17.91 22.41 6.10
C GLY A 143 -18.18 21.16 5.27
N GLN A 144 -18.24 21.25 3.93
CA GLN A 144 -18.61 20.11 3.07
C GLN A 144 -17.52 19.74 2.07
N ARG A 145 -17.23 18.43 1.99
CA ARG A 145 -16.35 17.82 1.00
C ARG A 145 -17.14 17.46 -0.26
N LYS A 146 -16.65 17.91 -1.42
CA LYS A 146 -17.25 17.63 -2.73
C LYS A 146 -16.23 16.95 -3.64
N THR A 147 -16.66 15.90 -4.33
CA THR A 147 -15.96 15.37 -5.51
C THR A 147 -16.53 16.03 -6.76
N VAL A 148 -15.66 16.54 -7.63
CA VAL A 148 -16.04 17.23 -8.88
C VAL A 148 -15.51 16.49 -10.11
N ASN A 149 -15.48 15.17 -10.01
CA ASN A 149 -15.13 14.27 -11.10
C ASN A 149 -16.13 14.40 -12.25
N GLN A 150 -15.63 14.23 -13.46
CA GLN A 150 -16.45 14.00 -14.64
C GLN A 150 -16.48 12.49 -14.93
N GLU A 151 -17.31 12.06 -15.87
CA GLU A 151 -17.27 10.67 -16.34
C GLU A 151 -16.15 10.47 -17.36
N GLY A 152 -15.53 9.28 -17.35
CA GLY A 152 -14.55 8.88 -18.35
C GLY A 152 -13.13 9.44 -18.14
N ARG A 153 -12.44 9.68 -19.27
CA ARG A 153 -11.02 10.07 -19.30
C ARG A 153 -10.80 11.47 -18.73
N ALA A 154 -9.78 11.61 -17.89
CA ALA A 154 -9.33 12.87 -17.33
C ALA A 154 -8.35 13.58 -18.27
N MET A 155 -8.87 14.49 -19.09
CA MET A 155 -8.05 15.34 -19.97
C MET A 155 -7.27 16.37 -19.15
N GLY A 156 -5.97 16.51 -19.42
CA GLY A 156 -5.06 17.40 -18.67
C GLY A 156 -5.60 18.83 -18.53
N GLU A 157 -6.04 19.45 -19.62
CA GLU A 157 -6.61 20.81 -19.60
C GLU A 157 -7.80 20.94 -18.64
N ALA A 158 -8.72 19.97 -18.65
CA ALA A 158 -9.89 19.98 -17.78
C ALA A 158 -9.50 19.81 -16.30
N VAL A 159 -8.54 18.94 -16.02
CA VAL A 159 -7.97 18.74 -14.67
C VAL A 159 -7.32 20.03 -14.17
N TRP A 160 -6.46 20.65 -14.97
CA TRP A 160 -5.74 21.87 -14.60
C TRP A 160 -6.66 23.09 -14.46
N ALA A 161 -7.74 23.16 -15.24
CA ALA A 161 -8.76 24.19 -15.08
C ALA A 161 -9.49 24.05 -13.73
N LYS A 162 -9.88 22.82 -13.33
CA LYS A 162 -10.50 22.57 -12.02
C LYS A 162 -9.53 22.81 -10.87
N PHE A 163 -8.28 22.43 -11.03
CA PHE A 163 -7.21 22.72 -10.09
C PHE A 163 -7.04 24.23 -9.87
N SER A 164 -6.97 25.00 -10.95
CA SER A 164 -6.90 26.48 -10.88
C SER A 164 -8.15 27.10 -10.24
N GLY A 165 -9.31 26.43 -10.34
CA GLY A 165 -10.55 26.76 -9.63
C GLY A 165 -10.59 26.38 -8.13
N GLY A 166 -9.46 25.94 -7.57
CA GLY A 166 -9.32 25.61 -6.16
C GLY A 166 -9.69 24.17 -5.80
N CYS A 167 -9.68 23.24 -6.75
CA CYS A 167 -9.84 21.81 -6.46
C CYS A 167 -8.47 21.16 -6.22
N SER A 168 -8.37 20.30 -5.22
CA SER A 168 -7.23 19.39 -5.08
C SER A 168 -7.32 18.24 -6.08
N VAL A 169 -6.18 17.83 -6.61
CA VAL A 169 -6.02 16.63 -7.43
C VAL A 169 -5.46 15.53 -6.53
N ARG A 170 -6.18 14.41 -6.40
CA ARG A 170 -5.69 13.19 -5.76
C ARG A 170 -5.38 12.16 -6.84
N ILE A 171 -4.16 11.68 -6.93
CA ILE A 171 -3.78 10.53 -7.75
C ILE A 171 -3.88 9.28 -6.88
N LEU A 172 -4.75 8.33 -7.26
CA LEU A 172 -5.07 7.17 -6.44
C LEU A 172 -3.98 6.09 -6.50
N ARG A 173 -3.32 5.94 -7.66
CA ARG A 173 -2.29 4.91 -7.88
C ARG A 173 -1.07 5.46 -8.60
N PRO A 174 -0.32 6.40 -7.99
CA PRO A 174 0.86 7.00 -8.63
C PRO A 174 1.93 5.97 -9.03
N GLN A 175 1.98 4.79 -8.38
CA GLN A 175 2.86 3.67 -8.74
C GLN A 175 2.60 3.10 -10.14
N GLU A 176 1.37 3.19 -10.64
CA GLU A 176 1.02 2.73 -11.99
C GLU A 176 1.82 3.50 -13.05
N TYR A 177 2.04 4.79 -12.81
CA TYR A 177 2.63 5.74 -13.76
C TYR A 177 4.06 6.18 -13.39
N SER A 178 4.62 5.70 -12.28
CA SER A 178 5.96 6.08 -11.82
C SER A 178 6.73 4.89 -11.28
N ASP A 179 7.80 4.52 -12.00
CA ASP A 179 8.75 3.47 -11.57
C ASP A 179 9.35 3.79 -10.19
N LYS A 180 9.55 5.09 -9.90
CA LYS A 180 10.11 5.54 -8.62
C LYS A 180 9.13 5.33 -7.47
N VAL A 181 7.84 5.62 -7.67
CA VAL A 181 6.83 5.38 -6.64
C VAL A 181 6.55 3.88 -6.49
N CYS A 182 6.49 3.13 -7.60
CA CYS A 182 6.36 1.68 -7.56
C CYS A 182 7.54 1.05 -6.81
N GLY A 183 8.77 1.49 -7.08
CA GLY A 183 9.95 1.02 -6.37
C GLY A 183 9.98 1.41 -4.90
N MET A 184 9.46 2.59 -4.53
CA MET A 184 9.26 2.98 -3.14
C MET A 184 8.31 2.01 -2.42
N LEU A 185 7.21 1.60 -3.07
CA LEU A 185 6.29 0.60 -2.52
C LEU A 185 6.94 -0.77 -2.40
N ALA A 186 7.73 -1.20 -3.39
CA ALA A 186 8.46 -2.47 -3.30
C ALA A 186 9.44 -2.50 -2.11
N LEU A 187 10.15 -1.40 -1.86
CA LEU A 187 11.02 -1.26 -0.68
C LEU A 187 10.24 -1.26 0.64
N MET A 188 9.06 -0.65 0.67
CA MET A 188 8.17 -0.69 1.82
C MET A 188 7.62 -2.10 2.07
N ASP A 189 7.24 -2.83 1.01
CA ASP A 189 6.77 -4.21 1.10
C ASP A 189 7.88 -5.16 1.60
N GLU A 190 9.13 -4.97 1.15
CA GLU A 190 10.30 -5.68 1.65
C GLU A 190 10.53 -5.44 3.15
N PHE A 191 10.36 -4.20 3.62
CA PHE A 191 10.53 -3.88 5.04
C PHE A 191 9.38 -4.42 5.91
N TRP A 192 8.13 -4.24 5.46
CA TRP A 192 6.96 -4.52 6.27
C TRP A 192 6.44 -5.96 6.18
N GLY A 193 6.72 -6.67 5.08
CA GLY A 193 6.13 -8.00 4.83
C GLY A 193 4.62 -7.96 4.63
N ARG A 194 4.07 -6.83 4.19
CA ARG A 194 2.64 -6.60 3.92
C ARG A 194 2.48 -5.52 2.86
N VAL A 195 1.33 -5.49 2.20
CA VAL A 195 1.05 -4.60 1.08
C VAL A 195 1.12 -3.14 1.51
N SER A 196 1.86 -2.36 0.73
CA SER A 196 1.97 -0.91 0.85
C SER A 196 1.30 -0.22 -0.33
N GLY A 197 0.62 0.89 -0.06
CA GLY A 197 -0.05 1.71 -1.06
C GLY A 197 0.47 3.14 -1.09
N ALA A 198 0.16 3.88 -2.14
CA ALA A 198 0.46 5.30 -2.22
C ALA A 198 -0.71 6.12 -2.80
N ASN A 199 -0.87 7.34 -2.33
CA ASN A 199 -1.66 8.38 -3.00
C ASN A 199 -0.87 9.67 -3.06
N ALA A 200 -0.99 10.43 -4.16
CA ALA A 200 -0.40 11.76 -4.28
C ALA A 200 -1.49 12.83 -4.23
N TYR A 201 -1.23 13.92 -3.51
CA TYR A 201 -2.20 14.98 -3.26
C TYR A 201 -1.64 16.35 -3.62
N LEU A 202 -2.09 16.90 -4.74
CA LEU A 202 -1.74 18.24 -5.19
C LEU A 202 -2.88 19.22 -4.84
N THR A 203 -2.60 20.19 -3.98
CA THR A 203 -3.60 21.15 -3.48
C THR A 203 -3.20 22.58 -3.83
N PRO A 204 -4.09 23.36 -4.49
CA PRO A 204 -3.85 24.77 -4.77
C PRO A 204 -3.62 25.59 -3.49
N SER A 205 -2.78 26.62 -3.61
CA SER A 205 -2.47 27.58 -2.53
C SER A 205 -3.73 28.09 -1.82
N GLY A 206 -3.73 28.07 -0.49
CA GLY A 206 -4.83 28.56 0.33
C GLY A 206 -6.12 27.75 0.30
N THR A 207 -6.11 26.52 -0.22
CA THR A 207 -7.32 25.67 -0.30
C THR A 207 -7.18 24.37 0.50
N GLN A 208 -8.33 23.75 0.78
CA GLN A 208 -8.46 22.44 1.42
C GLN A 208 -9.21 21.49 0.48
N GLY A 209 -8.70 20.27 0.31
CA GLY A 209 -9.31 19.26 -0.57
C GLY A 209 -10.31 18.34 0.14
N PHE A 210 -9.99 17.96 1.37
CA PHE A 210 -10.67 16.90 2.13
C PHE A 210 -11.18 17.42 3.46
N ALA A 211 -12.33 16.91 3.90
CA ALA A 211 -12.79 17.11 5.26
C ALA A 211 -11.87 16.35 6.24
N PRO A 212 -11.93 16.66 7.55
CA PRO A 212 -11.30 15.82 8.56
C PRO A 212 -11.84 14.39 8.51
N HIS A 213 -10.95 13.41 8.64
CA HIS A 213 -11.27 11.98 8.66
C HIS A 213 -10.10 11.19 9.27
N PHE A 214 -10.31 9.92 9.57
CA PHE A 214 -9.24 8.96 9.80
C PHE A 214 -9.29 7.82 8.79
N ASP A 215 -8.14 7.21 8.52
CA ASP A 215 -8.00 6.07 7.61
C ASP A 215 -7.85 4.74 8.36
N ASP A 216 -8.02 3.63 7.63
CA ASP A 216 -7.81 2.25 8.06
C ASP A 216 -6.38 1.73 7.86
N VAL A 217 -5.45 2.63 7.56
CA VAL A 217 -4.03 2.34 7.29
C VAL A 217 -3.11 3.26 8.08
N ASP A 218 -1.92 2.74 8.38
CA ASP A 218 -0.82 3.54 8.89
C ASP A 218 -0.26 4.40 7.75
N VAL A 219 -0.20 5.72 7.96
CA VAL A 219 0.18 6.68 6.91
C VAL A 219 1.51 7.35 7.18
N TYR A 220 2.33 7.47 6.14
CA TYR A 220 3.60 8.20 6.11
C TYR A 220 3.47 9.30 5.06
N ILE A 221 3.31 10.54 5.49
CA ILE A 221 3.12 11.71 4.65
C ILE A 221 4.48 12.33 4.36
N LEU A 222 4.89 12.28 3.10
CA LEU A 222 6.13 12.88 2.59
C LEU A 222 5.78 14.19 1.90
N GLN A 223 6.16 15.33 2.48
CA GLN A 223 5.92 16.63 1.87
C GLN A 223 6.92 16.86 0.73
N LEU A 224 6.44 16.97 -0.51
CA LEU A 224 7.28 17.01 -1.72
C LEU A 224 7.49 18.43 -2.25
N GLU A 225 6.41 19.20 -2.39
CA GLU A 225 6.44 20.57 -2.92
C GLU A 225 5.52 21.47 -2.11
N GLY A 226 5.85 22.76 -2.05
CA GLY A 226 5.08 23.76 -1.32
C GLY A 226 4.87 23.42 0.17
N ARG A 227 3.90 24.07 0.79
CA ARG A 227 3.65 23.99 2.24
C ARG A 227 2.22 23.67 2.58
N LYS A 228 2.02 22.82 3.60
CA LYS A 228 0.69 22.39 4.06
C LYS A 228 0.60 22.43 5.58
N ARG A 229 -0.40 23.10 6.12
CA ARG A 229 -0.74 23.03 7.55
C ARG A 229 -1.54 21.77 7.81
N TRP A 230 -1.04 20.91 8.68
CA TRP A 230 -1.65 19.67 9.12
C TRP A 230 -2.12 19.82 10.56
N ARG A 231 -3.34 19.33 10.82
CA ARG A 231 -3.87 19.16 12.17
C ARG A 231 -4.21 17.71 12.40
N LEU A 232 -3.71 17.12 13.48
CA LEU A 232 -4.04 15.79 13.95
C LEU A 232 -4.84 15.88 15.24
N TYR A 233 -5.77 14.96 15.45
CA TYR A 233 -6.69 14.93 16.58
C TYR A 233 -6.66 13.55 17.24
N PRO A 234 -6.99 13.47 18.54
CA PRO A 234 -7.08 12.18 19.21
C PRO A 234 -8.31 11.40 18.69
N PRO A 235 -8.34 10.07 18.86
CA PRO A 235 -9.55 9.28 18.64
C PRO A 235 -10.73 9.82 19.46
N ARG A 236 -11.95 9.83 18.91
CA ARG A 236 -13.14 10.36 19.60
C ARG A 236 -13.63 9.44 20.72
N SER A 237 -13.31 8.15 20.62
CA SER A 237 -13.63 7.14 21.61
C SER A 237 -12.61 5.99 21.54
N PRO A 238 -12.55 5.10 22.55
CA PRO A 238 -11.73 3.89 22.48
C PRO A 238 -12.01 3.01 21.26
N ASN A 239 -13.23 3.06 20.69
CA ASN A 239 -13.59 2.29 19.49
C ASN A 239 -12.95 2.83 18.21
N ASP A 240 -12.48 4.09 18.21
CA ASP A 240 -11.79 4.72 17.09
C ASP A 240 -10.26 4.47 17.16
N ILE A 241 -9.76 3.72 18.15
CA ILE A 241 -8.35 3.33 18.25
C ILE A 241 -8.09 2.14 17.33
N LEU A 242 -7.08 2.27 16.45
CA LEU A 242 -6.68 1.25 15.48
C LEU A 242 -7.85 0.64 14.68
N PRO A 243 -8.73 1.47 14.10
CA PRO A 243 -9.96 1.01 13.46
C PRO A 243 -9.63 0.15 12.24
N ARG A 244 -10.53 -0.80 11.93
CA ARG A 244 -10.40 -1.67 10.76
C ARG A 244 -10.90 -1.04 9.46
N PHE A 245 -11.61 0.10 9.55
CA PHE A 245 -12.25 0.77 8.43
C PHE A 245 -12.11 2.29 8.59
N SER A 246 -12.00 3.02 7.47
CA SER A 246 -11.91 4.48 7.47
C SER A 246 -13.20 5.11 8.00
N SER A 247 -13.08 6.32 8.53
CA SER A 247 -14.25 7.09 8.96
C SER A 247 -15.03 7.67 7.79
N GLU A 248 -16.25 8.11 8.07
CA GLU A 248 -16.90 9.12 7.22
C GLU A 248 -16.19 10.48 7.34
N ASN A 249 -16.60 11.46 6.52
CA ASN A 249 -16.13 12.84 6.68
C ASN A 249 -16.70 13.41 7.99
N LEU A 250 -15.82 13.93 8.84
CA LEU A 250 -16.18 14.51 10.13
C LEU A 250 -16.42 16.01 10.00
N ASP A 251 -17.28 16.55 10.86
CA ASP A 251 -17.50 17.99 10.98
C ASP A 251 -16.31 18.63 11.74
N PRO A 252 -15.60 19.61 11.16
CA PRO A 252 -14.54 20.33 11.87
C PRO A 252 -14.99 20.99 13.18
N GLU A 253 -16.27 21.34 13.33
CA GLU A 253 -16.81 21.98 14.54
C GLU A 253 -16.98 20.99 15.70
N GLU A 254 -17.06 19.69 15.41
CA GLU A 254 -17.18 18.61 16.41
C GLU A 254 -15.82 18.06 16.86
N LEU A 255 -14.72 18.55 16.27
CA LEU A 255 -13.39 18.06 16.60
C LEU A 255 -12.87 18.68 17.90
N PRO A 256 -12.17 17.89 18.75
CA PRO A 256 -11.49 18.42 19.92
C PRO A 256 -10.28 19.29 19.52
N GLU A 257 -9.55 19.80 20.50
CA GLU A 257 -8.27 20.46 20.25
C GLU A 257 -7.28 19.50 19.54
N PRO A 258 -6.52 19.98 18.54
CA PRO A 258 -5.57 19.15 17.83
C PRO A 258 -4.41 18.74 18.75
N ILE A 259 -4.04 17.46 18.72
CA ILE A 259 -2.83 16.93 19.37
C ILE A 259 -1.55 17.33 18.63
N LEU A 260 -1.67 17.76 17.38
CA LEU A 260 -0.59 18.33 16.58
C LEU A 260 -1.17 19.36 15.61
N ASP A 261 -0.56 20.54 15.55
CA ASP A 261 -0.84 21.56 14.54
C ASP A 261 0.50 22.09 14.00
N THR A 262 0.85 21.75 12.76
CA THR A 262 2.16 22.04 12.18
C THR A 262 2.07 22.34 10.69
N VAL A 263 2.97 23.17 10.17
CA VAL A 263 3.16 23.35 8.73
C VAL A 263 4.27 22.43 8.24
N LEU A 264 3.99 21.49 7.35
CA LEU A 264 5.03 20.70 6.68
C LEU A 264 5.66 21.48 5.52
N ASN A 265 6.99 21.45 5.46
CA ASN A 265 7.82 21.97 4.37
C ASN A 265 8.38 20.80 3.54
N PRO A 266 8.83 21.02 2.29
CA PRO A 266 9.45 19.98 1.48
C PRO A 266 10.56 19.24 2.23
N GLY A 267 10.51 17.91 2.20
CA GLY A 267 11.43 17.03 2.93
C GLY A 267 10.95 16.60 4.32
N ASP A 268 9.95 17.26 4.91
CA ASP A 268 9.39 16.84 6.20
C ASP A 268 8.57 15.54 6.06
N LEU A 269 8.59 14.74 7.13
CA LEU A 269 7.76 13.54 7.28
C LEU A 269 6.75 13.71 8.41
N LEU A 270 5.51 13.27 8.18
CA LEU A 270 4.52 13.06 9.23
C LEU A 270 3.99 11.63 9.16
N TYR A 271 4.26 10.83 10.19
CA TYR A 271 3.62 9.54 10.38
C TYR A 271 2.43 9.67 11.33
N ALA A 272 1.34 8.99 11.00
CA ALA A 272 0.19 8.85 11.87
C ALA A 272 -0.37 7.41 11.82
N PRO A 273 -0.64 6.79 12.98
CA PRO A 273 -1.29 5.49 13.01
C PRO A 273 -2.74 5.56 12.55
N ARG A 274 -3.26 4.46 12.00
CA ARG A 274 -4.67 4.35 11.60
C ARG A 274 -5.61 4.75 12.75
N GLY A 275 -6.70 5.43 12.42
CA GLY A 275 -7.60 6.05 13.42
C GLY A 275 -7.21 7.46 13.87
N THR A 276 -6.02 7.94 13.53
CA THR A 276 -5.66 9.35 13.78
C THR A 276 -6.45 10.27 12.85
N ILE A 277 -7.39 11.02 13.41
CA ILE A 277 -8.14 12.02 12.66
C ILE A 277 -7.18 13.11 12.21
N HIS A 278 -7.25 13.46 10.92
CA HIS A 278 -6.36 14.45 10.35
C HIS A 278 -7.06 15.32 9.30
N GLN A 279 -6.54 16.54 9.13
CA GLN A 279 -6.91 17.43 8.05
C GLN A 279 -5.73 18.28 7.62
N ALA A 280 -5.72 18.71 6.35
CA ALA A 280 -4.61 19.48 5.79
C ALA A 280 -5.07 20.60 4.87
N VAL A 281 -4.47 21.79 5.02
CA VAL A 281 -4.76 22.98 4.21
C VAL A 281 -3.46 23.50 3.60
N ALA A 282 -3.43 23.73 2.28
CA ALA A 282 -2.27 24.35 1.65
C ALA A 282 -2.13 25.80 2.12
N LEU A 283 -0.90 26.22 2.44
CA LEU A 283 -0.69 27.59 2.90
C LEU A 283 -1.01 28.61 1.80
N PRO A 284 -1.63 29.76 2.14
CA PRO A 284 -1.89 30.83 1.19
C PRO A 284 -0.60 31.58 0.83
N GLY A 285 -0.58 32.20 -0.34
CA GLY A 285 0.50 33.11 -0.77
C GLY A 285 1.78 32.43 -1.26
N GLY A 286 1.83 31.10 -1.24
CA GLY A 286 2.94 30.30 -1.79
C GLY A 286 2.54 29.44 -3.00
N PRO A 287 3.47 28.62 -3.52
CA PRO A 287 3.16 27.64 -4.57
C PRO A 287 2.16 26.58 -4.06
N PRO A 288 1.53 25.81 -4.97
CA PRO A 288 0.74 24.66 -4.58
C PRO A 288 1.50 23.68 -3.70
N SER A 289 0.76 22.95 -2.87
CA SER A 289 1.34 21.91 -2.03
C SER A 289 1.13 20.52 -2.64
N LEU A 290 2.22 19.77 -2.79
CA LEU A 290 2.23 18.36 -3.15
C LEU A 290 2.79 17.52 -2.00
N HIS A 291 2.09 16.46 -1.64
CA HIS A 291 2.64 15.40 -0.81
C HIS A 291 2.30 14.02 -1.39
N LEU A 292 3.13 13.04 -1.04
CA LEU A 292 2.88 11.63 -1.28
C LEU A 292 2.60 10.98 0.07
N THR A 293 1.45 10.31 0.19
CA THR A 293 1.13 9.49 1.35
C THR A 293 1.46 8.05 1.00
N LEU A 294 2.44 7.47 1.70
CA LEU A 294 2.61 6.02 1.73
C LEU A 294 1.70 5.45 2.81
N SER A 295 1.16 4.28 2.56
CA SER A 295 0.24 3.59 3.46
C SER A 295 0.65 2.13 3.61
N SER A 296 0.44 1.55 4.80
CA SER A 296 0.69 0.13 5.06
C SER A 296 -0.28 -0.38 6.14
N GLY A 297 -0.39 -1.71 6.27
CA GLY A 297 -1.14 -2.32 7.38
C GLY A 297 -2.64 -2.51 7.17
N GLN A 298 -3.18 -2.26 5.97
CA GLN A 298 -4.61 -2.45 5.71
C GLN A 298 -4.98 -3.92 5.92
N ARG A 299 -5.94 -4.20 6.82
CA ARG A 299 -6.43 -5.56 7.13
C ARG A 299 -5.31 -6.59 7.38
N CYS A 300 -4.25 -6.16 8.05
CA CYS A 300 -3.13 -6.99 8.48
C CYS A 300 -3.07 -6.95 10.02
N THR A 301 -4.12 -7.44 10.68
CA THR A 301 -4.29 -7.40 12.14
C THR A 301 -4.45 -8.81 12.73
N TRP A 302 -4.37 -8.92 14.06
CA TRP A 302 -4.71 -10.16 14.77
C TRP A 302 -6.12 -10.68 14.45
N THR A 303 -7.08 -9.79 14.14
CA THR A 303 -8.42 -10.23 13.72
C THR A 303 -8.38 -10.93 12.36
N ASP A 304 -7.59 -10.41 11.42
CA ASP A 304 -7.46 -11.00 10.09
C ASP A 304 -6.74 -12.35 10.17
N TYR A 305 -5.70 -12.47 10.98
CA TYR A 305 -5.01 -13.73 11.26
C TYR A 305 -5.93 -14.77 11.94
N LEU A 306 -6.63 -14.39 13.02
CA LEU A 306 -7.56 -15.30 13.71
C LEU A 306 -8.75 -15.72 12.83
N SER A 307 -9.12 -14.91 11.84
CA SER A 307 -10.16 -15.25 10.86
C SER A 307 -9.71 -16.33 9.87
N LEU A 308 -8.40 -16.55 9.71
CA LEU A 308 -7.85 -17.68 8.96
C LEU A 308 -7.66 -18.89 9.89
N LEU A 309 -7.10 -18.66 11.08
CA LEU A 309 -6.73 -19.71 12.04
C LEU A 309 -7.93 -20.49 12.57
N LEU A 310 -8.95 -19.80 13.09
CA LEU A 310 -10.03 -20.47 13.84
C LEU A 310 -10.92 -21.35 12.93
N PRO A 311 -11.33 -20.92 11.73
CA PRO A 311 -12.08 -21.80 10.83
C PRO A 311 -11.28 -23.05 10.44
N ALA A 312 -9.99 -22.90 10.14
CA ALA A 312 -9.12 -24.02 9.78
C ALA A 312 -8.94 -25.00 10.95
N ALA A 313 -8.70 -24.49 12.16
CA ALA A 313 -8.58 -25.31 13.35
C ALA A 313 -9.84 -26.17 13.62
N VAL A 314 -11.03 -25.60 13.40
CA VAL A 314 -12.30 -26.34 13.55
C VAL A 314 -12.41 -27.47 12.54
N GLN A 315 -11.94 -27.30 11.30
CA GLN A 315 -11.92 -28.37 10.31
C GLN A 315 -10.95 -29.49 10.71
N ILE A 316 -9.73 -29.14 11.13
CA ILE A 316 -8.71 -30.10 11.57
C ILE A 316 -9.21 -30.92 12.78
N ALA A 317 -9.79 -30.26 13.78
CA ALA A 317 -10.39 -30.94 14.93
C ALA A 317 -11.51 -31.90 14.51
N ALA A 318 -12.31 -31.52 13.51
CA ALA A 318 -13.38 -32.35 12.97
C ALA A 318 -12.89 -33.56 12.16
N GLU A 319 -11.62 -33.65 11.79
CA GLU A 319 -11.04 -34.85 11.13
C GLU A 319 -10.61 -35.91 12.15
N SER A 320 -10.07 -35.48 13.29
CA SER A 320 -9.47 -36.38 14.28
C SER A 320 -10.35 -36.66 15.50
N ASP A 321 -11.26 -35.75 15.87
CA ASP A 321 -12.07 -35.88 17.08
C ASP A 321 -13.59 -35.98 16.78
N PRO A 322 -14.24 -37.12 17.10
CA PRO A 322 -15.68 -37.28 16.96
C PRO A 322 -16.51 -36.23 17.70
N SER A 323 -16.00 -35.64 18.78
CA SER A 323 -16.75 -34.67 19.59
C SER A 323 -17.12 -33.38 18.82
N PHE A 324 -16.35 -33.04 17.78
CA PHE A 324 -16.64 -31.95 16.83
C PHE A 324 -17.58 -32.37 15.70
N ARG A 325 -17.78 -33.69 15.49
CA ARG A 325 -18.70 -34.27 14.50
C ARG A 325 -20.07 -34.63 15.09
N GLU A 326 -20.21 -34.65 16.41
CA GLU A 326 -21.49 -34.88 17.09
C GLU A 326 -22.55 -33.87 16.64
N SER A 327 -23.76 -34.36 16.38
CA SER A 327 -24.88 -33.47 16.06
C SER A 327 -25.23 -32.55 17.23
N ALA A 328 -25.50 -31.28 16.94
CA ALA A 328 -26.06 -30.38 17.93
C ALA A 328 -27.41 -30.92 18.47
N PRO A 329 -27.77 -30.64 19.75
CA PRO A 329 -29.00 -31.16 20.34
C PRO A 329 -30.24 -30.77 19.53
N ARG A 330 -31.19 -31.69 19.36
CA ARG A 330 -32.45 -31.40 18.65
C ARG A 330 -33.17 -30.19 19.23
N ARG A 331 -33.75 -29.35 18.36
CA ARG A 331 -34.55 -28.17 18.72
C ARG A 331 -33.82 -27.19 19.66
N PHE A 332 -32.48 -27.07 19.57
CA PHE A 332 -31.71 -26.12 20.37
C PHE A 332 -32.15 -24.65 20.20
N GLY A 333 -32.79 -24.30 19.09
CA GLY A 333 -33.44 -23.00 18.90
C GLY A 333 -34.61 -22.71 19.87
N GLY A 334 -35.14 -23.71 20.58
CA GLY A 334 -36.18 -23.51 21.62
C GLY A 334 -35.65 -23.05 22.98
N TYR A 335 -34.32 -22.98 23.15
CA TYR A 335 -33.68 -22.47 24.38
C TYR A 335 -32.39 -21.65 24.13
N MET A 336 -31.85 -21.67 22.91
CA MET A 336 -30.75 -20.82 22.44
C MET A 336 -31.26 -19.66 21.57
N GLY A 337 -30.41 -18.67 21.31
CA GLY A 337 -30.78 -17.46 20.55
C GLY A 337 -31.20 -16.27 21.42
N VAL A 338 -31.45 -15.12 20.76
CA VAL A 338 -31.70 -13.82 21.41
C VAL A 338 -32.98 -13.84 22.26
N VAL A 339 -34.05 -14.50 21.76
CA VAL A 339 -35.36 -14.61 22.44
C VAL A 339 -35.27 -15.32 23.80
N HIS A 340 -34.21 -16.11 24.03
CA HIS A 340 -33.99 -16.88 25.25
C HIS A 340 -32.75 -16.42 26.02
N SER A 341 -32.21 -15.23 25.72
CA SER A 341 -30.91 -14.77 26.25
C SER A 341 -30.89 -14.47 27.74
N ASP A 342 -32.07 -14.14 28.30
CA ASP A 342 -32.35 -13.74 29.68
C ASP A 342 -32.78 -14.91 30.58
N LYS A 343 -32.98 -16.12 30.04
CA LYS A 343 -33.47 -17.26 30.83
C LYS A 343 -32.35 -17.89 31.65
N THR A 344 -32.47 -17.83 32.98
CA THR A 344 -31.50 -18.37 33.95
C THR A 344 -32.08 -19.48 34.82
N ASP A 345 -33.22 -19.24 35.47
CA ASP A 345 -33.77 -20.10 36.53
C ASP A 345 -34.99 -20.93 36.06
N SER A 346 -34.96 -21.37 34.81
CA SER A 346 -35.98 -22.22 34.20
C SER A 346 -35.36 -23.45 33.55
N ASP A 347 -36.18 -24.39 33.12
CA ASP A 347 -35.75 -25.54 32.32
C ASP A 347 -34.97 -25.09 31.07
N THR A 348 -35.46 -24.04 30.42
CA THR A 348 -34.78 -23.34 29.32
C THR A 348 -33.41 -22.82 29.75
N GLY A 349 -33.31 -22.21 30.94
CA GLY A 349 -32.04 -21.72 31.49
C GLY A 349 -31.03 -22.84 31.73
N ARG A 350 -31.48 -23.99 32.29
CA ARG A 350 -30.62 -25.17 32.50
C ARG A 350 -30.13 -25.77 31.18
N GLN A 351 -30.99 -25.88 30.17
CA GLN A 351 -30.61 -26.33 28.82
C GLN A 351 -29.60 -25.38 28.17
N ARG A 352 -29.82 -24.07 28.32
CA ARG A 352 -28.93 -23.03 27.82
C ARG A 352 -27.55 -23.09 28.47
N ALA A 353 -27.49 -23.31 29.79
CA ALA A 353 -26.24 -23.49 30.53
C ALA A 353 -25.47 -24.74 30.07
N ALA A 354 -26.16 -25.87 29.89
CA ALA A 354 -25.54 -27.11 29.38
C ALA A 354 -24.99 -26.94 27.96
N PHE A 355 -25.73 -26.27 27.06
CA PHE A 355 -25.27 -25.97 25.70
C PHE A 355 -24.03 -25.07 25.72
N LYS A 356 -24.04 -23.98 26.50
CA LYS A 356 -22.87 -23.11 26.68
C LYS A 356 -21.66 -23.88 27.21
N LYS A 357 -21.86 -24.77 28.19
CA LYS A 357 -20.79 -25.62 28.72
C LYS A 357 -20.17 -26.50 27.65
N LYS A 358 -20.99 -27.13 26.78
CA LYS A 358 -20.48 -27.92 25.64
C LYS A 358 -19.70 -27.07 24.64
N VAL A 359 -20.19 -25.87 24.29
CA VAL A 359 -19.45 -24.95 23.42
C VAL A 359 -18.10 -24.58 24.01
N LEU A 360 -18.06 -24.17 25.29
CA LEU A 360 -16.82 -23.81 25.97
C LEU A 360 -15.85 -25.00 26.06
N SER A 361 -16.35 -26.22 26.31
CA SER A 361 -15.47 -27.41 26.31
C SER A 361 -14.90 -27.72 24.93
N LEU A 362 -15.65 -27.51 23.85
CA LEU A 362 -15.13 -27.70 22.49
C LEU A 362 -14.11 -26.63 22.12
N VAL A 363 -14.34 -25.37 22.52
CA VAL A 363 -13.36 -24.29 22.35
C VAL A 363 -12.09 -24.58 23.14
N GLN A 364 -12.20 -25.04 24.39
CA GLN A 364 -11.03 -25.40 25.18
C GLN A 364 -10.26 -26.56 24.52
N LYS A 365 -10.98 -27.58 24.06
CA LYS A 365 -10.37 -28.73 23.35
C LYS A 365 -9.65 -28.31 22.07
N LEU A 366 -10.20 -27.34 21.35
CA LEU A 366 -9.55 -26.75 20.17
C LEU A 366 -8.18 -26.12 20.51
N LEU A 367 -8.03 -25.57 21.72
CA LEU A 367 -6.78 -24.95 22.19
C LEU A 367 -5.79 -25.97 22.74
N ASP A 368 -6.26 -27.07 23.32
CA ASP A 368 -5.42 -28.05 24.03
C ASP A 368 -4.81 -29.13 23.11
N ASP A 369 -5.51 -29.52 22.03
CA ASP A 369 -5.20 -30.73 21.25
C ASP A 369 -4.35 -30.45 19.98
N ASP A 370 -3.52 -29.40 19.99
CA ASP A 370 -2.62 -29.01 18.88
C ASP A 370 -3.33 -28.87 17.51
N HIS A 371 -4.62 -28.54 17.52
CA HIS A 371 -5.43 -28.36 16.32
C HIS A 371 -5.27 -26.99 15.68
N LEU A 372 -4.46 -26.09 16.25
CA LEU A 372 -4.29 -24.73 15.77
C LEU A 372 -3.22 -24.71 14.65
N PRO A 373 -3.59 -24.51 13.37
CA PRO A 373 -2.64 -24.48 12.28
C PRO A 373 -1.94 -23.11 12.22
N ILE A 374 -1.12 -22.81 13.22
CA ILE A 374 -0.51 -21.50 13.44
C ILE A 374 0.29 -21.07 12.21
N ASP A 375 1.22 -21.91 11.76
CA ASP A 375 2.12 -21.62 10.64
C ASP A 375 1.38 -21.58 9.31
N ALA A 376 0.52 -22.57 9.03
CA ALA A 376 -0.26 -22.59 7.78
C ALA A 376 -1.20 -21.37 7.68
N SER A 377 -1.70 -20.83 8.80
CA SER A 377 -2.47 -19.59 8.80
C SER A 377 -1.63 -18.36 8.45
N VAL A 378 -0.34 -18.35 8.85
CA VAL A 378 0.61 -17.33 8.42
C VAL A 378 0.87 -17.47 6.92
N ASP A 379 1.00 -18.69 6.40
CA ASP A 379 1.16 -18.93 4.97
C ASP A 379 -0.01 -18.38 4.16
N GLN A 380 -1.25 -18.60 4.61
CA GLN A 380 -2.43 -18.05 3.94
C GLN A 380 -2.47 -16.51 4.00
N MET A 381 -2.01 -15.90 5.10
CA MET A 381 -1.87 -14.45 5.17
C MET A 381 -0.78 -13.92 4.22
N TYR A 382 0.32 -14.66 4.08
CA TYR A 382 1.40 -14.32 3.15
C TYR A 382 1.05 -14.61 1.68
N ARG A 383 0.20 -15.59 1.38
CA ARG A 383 -0.39 -15.79 0.05
C ARG A 383 -1.14 -14.54 -0.39
N GLU A 384 -2.01 -14.01 0.48
CA GLU A 384 -2.74 -12.76 0.22
C GLU A 384 -1.79 -11.58 -0.01
N PHE A 385 -0.69 -11.50 0.75
CA PHE A 385 0.36 -10.51 0.54
C PHE A 385 1.07 -10.70 -0.81
N MET A 386 1.45 -11.93 -1.19
CA MET A 386 2.09 -12.21 -2.48
C MET A 386 1.21 -11.81 -3.66
N HIS A 387 -0.11 -11.99 -3.55
CA HIS A 387 -1.05 -11.57 -4.58
C HIS A 387 -1.25 -10.05 -4.64
N GLY A 388 -1.29 -9.38 -3.48
CA GLY A 388 -1.61 -7.96 -3.40
C GLY A 388 -0.44 -7.00 -3.61
N ARG A 389 0.80 -7.46 -3.42
CA ARG A 389 2.01 -6.61 -3.49
C ARG A 389 2.42 -6.21 -4.90
N VAL A 390 3.18 -5.13 -5.01
CA VAL A 390 3.83 -4.76 -6.29
C VAL A 390 4.92 -5.78 -6.66
N PRO A 391 5.33 -5.86 -7.94
CA PRO A 391 6.43 -6.73 -8.33
C PRO A 391 7.74 -6.34 -7.62
N PRO A 392 8.69 -7.27 -7.50
CA PRO A 392 10.02 -6.94 -7.00
C PRO A 392 10.70 -5.82 -7.80
N LEU A 393 11.64 -5.11 -7.16
CA LEU A 393 12.38 -4.01 -7.77
C LEU A 393 13.07 -4.42 -9.09
N GLU A 394 13.54 -5.67 -9.18
CA GLU A 394 14.18 -6.25 -10.36
C GLU A 394 13.28 -6.25 -11.60
N PHE A 395 11.96 -6.21 -11.41
CA PHE A 395 10.95 -6.14 -12.47
C PHE A 395 10.40 -4.73 -12.70
N ILE A 396 10.64 -3.80 -11.77
CA ILE A 396 10.22 -2.40 -11.87
C ILE A 396 11.30 -1.54 -12.53
N VAL A 397 12.54 -1.67 -12.06
CA VAL A 397 13.63 -0.73 -12.32
C VAL A 397 14.53 -1.24 -13.44
N PRO A 398 14.66 -0.51 -14.57
CA PRO A 398 15.46 -0.94 -15.72
C PRO A 398 16.92 -1.28 -15.42
N GLU A 399 17.53 -0.59 -14.47
CA GLU A 399 18.93 -0.69 -14.10
C GLU A 399 19.25 -2.04 -13.45
N LEU A 400 18.25 -2.68 -12.84
CA LEU A 400 18.35 -4.02 -12.26
C LEU A 400 18.06 -5.15 -13.27
N LYS A 401 17.74 -4.82 -14.54
CA LYS A 401 17.37 -5.81 -15.58
C LYS A 401 18.46 -6.81 -15.91
N MET A 402 19.74 -6.56 -15.59
CA MET A 402 20.81 -7.55 -15.77
C MET A 402 20.64 -8.78 -14.86
N ASN A 403 19.87 -8.65 -13.78
CA ASN A 403 19.64 -9.69 -12.77
C ASN A 403 18.24 -10.32 -12.88
N ARG A 404 17.56 -10.27 -14.02
CA ARG A 404 16.23 -10.90 -14.18
C ARG A 404 16.27 -12.11 -15.12
N PRO A 405 15.50 -13.16 -14.85
CA PRO A 405 15.23 -14.20 -15.84
C PRO A 405 14.43 -13.62 -17.01
N LYS A 406 14.66 -14.10 -18.23
CA LYS A 406 13.79 -13.78 -19.37
C LYS A 406 12.44 -14.47 -19.17
N ILE A 407 11.47 -13.79 -18.56
CA ILE A 407 10.09 -14.30 -18.46
C ILE A 407 9.49 -14.33 -19.87
N PRO A 408 8.97 -15.48 -20.36
CA PRO A 408 8.27 -15.54 -21.62
C PRO A 408 7.03 -14.62 -21.58
N THR A 409 7.01 -13.58 -22.41
CA THR A 409 5.80 -12.76 -22.56
C THR A 409 4.79 -13.50 -23.45
N GLU A 410 3.48 -13.28 -23.28
CA GLU A 410 2.46 -13.90 -24.13
C GLU A 410 2.68 -13.66 -25.64
N ARG A 411 3.29 -12.52 -26.00
CA ARG A 411 3.70 -12.19 -27.39
C ARG A 411 4.85 -13.05 -27.93
N ALA A 412 5.65 -13.68 -27.07
CA ALA A 412 6.78 -14.52 -27.48
C ALA A 412 6.37 -15.97 -27.80
N LYS A 413 5.08 -16.34 -27.63
CA LYS A 413 4.58 -17.66 -28.04
C LYS A 413 4.47 -17.81 -29.57
N THR A 414 4.59 -16.74 -30.35
CA THR A 414 4.45 -16.75 -31.81
C THR A 414 5.75 -16.60 -32.61
N ASP A 415 6.86 -16.23 -31.97
CA ASP A 415 8.15 -16.12 -32.67
C ASP A 415 9.05 -17.31 -32.32
N SER A 416 9.09 -18.27 -33.24
CA SER A 416 10.04 -19.37 -33.27
C SER A 416 11.44 -18.89 -33.69
N SER A 417 12.03 -17.94 -32.96
CA SER A 417 13.43 -17.55 -33.14
C SER A 417 14.30 -18.28 -32.12
N ASN A 418 15.17 -19.12 -32.68
CA ASN A 418 16.14 -20.01 -32.07
C ASN A 418 17.28 -19.28 -31.31
N ASP A 419 16.94 -18.36 -30.40
CA ASP A 419 17.91 -17.80 -29.46
C ASP A 419 18.17 -18.86 -28.38
N ALA A 420 19.35 -19.47 -28.42
CA ALA A 420 19.79 -20.51 -27.51
C ALA A 420 19.39 -20.22 -26.05
N LYS A 421 18.29 -20.84 -25.58
CA LYS A 421 18.01 -21.03 -24.16
C LYS A 421 19.19 -21.84 -23.63
N GLY A 422 20.10 -21.20 -22.90
CA GLY A 422 21.11 -21.94 -22.16
C GLY A 422 20.38 -22.82 -21.15
N GLU A 423 20.25 -24.10 -21.45
CA GLU A 423 19.61 -25.09 -20.59
C GLU A 423 20.31 -25.10 -19.23
N LEU A 424 19.54 -25.01 -18.14
CA LEU A 424 20.12 -25.08 -16.81
C LEU A 424 20.77 -26.46 -16.62
N THR A 425 21.95 -26.49 -16.01
CA THR A 425 22.67 -27.74 -15.72
C THR A 425 22.84 -27.91 -14.22
N ALA A 426 23.05 -29.15 -13.74
CA ALA A 426 23.27 -29.44 -12.32
C ALA A 426 24.51 -28.71 -11.71
N THR A 427 25.41 -28.21 -12.55
CA THR A 427 26.58 -27.41 -12.13
C THR A 427 26.28 -25.92 -11.97
N MET A 428 25.18 -25.42 -12.54
CA MET A 428 24.76 -24.03 -12.34
C MET A 428 24.24 -23.80 -10.93
N GLN A 429 24.25 -22.53 -10.53
CA GLN A 429 23.73 -22.10 -9.25
C GLN A 429 22.54 -21.16 -9.44
N ILE A 430 21.53 -21.32 -8.60
CA ILE A 430 20.30 -20.51 -8.57
C ILE A 430 20.17 -19.75 -7.25
N ARG A 431 19.45 -18.64 -7.27
CA ARG A 431 19.13 -17.82 -6.08
C ARG A 431 17.81 -17.11 -6.33
N LEU A 432 16.99 -16.89 -5.29
CA LEU A 432 15.82 -16.02 -5.42
C LEU A 432 16.18 -14.66 -6.02
N VAL A 433 15.30 -14.11 -6.85
CA VAL A 433 15.49 -12.79 -7.47
C VAL A 433 15.69 -11.73 -6.38
N SER A 434 14.83 -11.73 -5.36
CA SER A 434 14.83 -10.82 -4.22
C SER A 434 14.32 -11.50 -2.96
N ASP A 435 14.53 -10.84 -1.83
CA ASP A 435 14.04 -11.34 -0.54
C ASP A 435 12.52 -11.38 -0.51
N GLY A 436 11.95 -12.45 0.03
CA GLY A 436 10.51 -12.62 0.15
C GLY A 436 9.74 -12.52 -1.17
N CYS A 437 10.35 -12.80 -2.32
CA CYS A 437 9.65 -12.78 -3.62
C CYS A 437 8.78 -14.02 -3.89
N ALA A 438 8.85 -15.01 -3.00
CA ALA A 438 8.05 -16.21 -3.01
C ALA A 438 7.72 -16.68 -1.58
N ARG A 439 6.61 -17.42 -1.44
CA ARG A 439 6.15 -18.05 -0.19
C ARG A 439 5.77 -19.50 -0.49
N LEU A 440 6.32 -20.44 0.27
CA LEU A 440 5.87 -21.83 0.26
C LEU A 440 4.70 -21.99 1.22
N ALA A 441 3.69 -22.76 0.81
CA ALA A 441 2.59 -23.20 1.66
C ALA A 441 2.23 -24.64 1.31
N MET A 442 1.75 -25.41 2.30
CA MET A 442 1.20 -26.73 2.06
C MET A 442 -0.31 -26.62 1.81
N GLU A 443 -0.77 -27.12 0.66
CA GLU A 443 -2.19 -27.20 0.31
C GLU A 443 -2.58 -28.67 0.06
N GLY A 444 -3.10 -29.33 1.09
CA GLY A 444 -3.34 -30.77 1.05
C GLY A 444 -2.03 -31.55 0.90
N GLU A 445 -1.91 -32.35 -0.16
CA GLU A 445 -0.70 -33.14 -0.48
C GLU A 445 0.24 -32.42 -1.45
N ALA A 446 0.04 -31.11 -1.69
CA ALA A 446 0.87 -30.32 -2.59
C ALA A 446 1.68 -29.27 -1.82
N ALA A 447 2.94 -29.11 -2.24
CA ALA A 447 3.80 -27.99 -1.88
C ALA A 447 3.57 -26.87 -2.90
N VAL A 448 2.88 -25.79 -2.52
CA VAL A 448 2.51 -24.71 -3.43
C VAL A 448 3.40 -23.49 -3.19
N LEU A 449 4.10 -23.04 -4.23
CA LEU A 449 4.91 -21.83 -4.17
C LEU A 449 4.16 -20.64 -4.77
N TYR A 450 3.76 -19.69 -3.93
CA TYR A 450 3.21 -18.40 -4.35
C TYR A 450 4.32 -17.41 -4.63
N PHE A 451 4.17 -16.56 -5.65
CA PHE A 451 5.23 -15.62 -6.06
C PHE A 451 4.69 -14.33 -6.69
N CYS A 452 5.53 -13.29 -6.80
CA CYS A 452 5.09 -11.95 -7.20
C CYS A 452 5.83 -11.34 -8.43
N SER A 453 6.69 -12.09 -9.13
CA SER A 453 7.49 -11.60 -10.26
C SER A 453 6.65 -11.06 -11.43
N THR A 454 5.45 -11.61 -11.63
CA THR A 454 4.53 -11.31 -12.74
C THR A 454 3.34 -10.43 -12.33
N ASN A 455 3.29 -9.99 -11.07
CA ASN A 455 2.24 -9.12 -10.54
C ASN A 455 2.09 -7.85 -11.41
N SER A 456 0.90 -7.27 -11.38
CA SER A 456 0.69 -5.91 -11.89
C SER A 456 1.24 -4.90 -10.89
N ARG A 457 1.46 -3.65 -11.33
CA ARG A 457 1.73 -2.52 -10.42
C ARG A 457 0.50 -2.15 -9.58
N ASN A 458 -0.66 -2.64 -9.99
CA ASN A 458 -1.94 -2.39 -9.35
C ASN A 458 -2.35 -3.58 -8.48
N TYR A 459 -2.90 -3.26 -7.32
CA TYR A 459 -3.37 -4.24 -6.33
C TYR A 459 -4.35 -5.23 -6.96
N LYS A 460 -3.98 -6.53 -6.96
CA LYS A 460 -4.81 -7.65 -7.43
C LYS A 460 -5.46 -7.44 -8.81
N ASP A 461 -4.76 -6.75 -9.70
CA ASP A 461 -5.20 -6.50 -11.08
C ASP A 461 -4.99 -7.71 -12.01
N LYS A 462 -4.24 -8.72 -11.53
CA LYS A 462 -4.09 -10.04 -12.15
C LYS A 462 -4.46 -11.12 -11.14
N ASP A 463 -4.67 -12.33 -11.65
CA ASP A 463 -4.83 -13.53 -10.82
C ASP A 463 -3.58 -13.82 -9.98
N GLU A 464 -3.76 -14.60 -8.92
CA GLU A 464 -2.66 -15.04 -8.06
C GLU A 464 -1.68 -15.94 -8.82
N ASN A 465 -0.38 -15.79 -8.57
CA ASN A 465 0.62 -16.66 -9.17
C ASN A 465 1.02 -17.75 -8.20
N SER A 466 0.88 -19.00 -8.62
CA SER A 466 1.21 -20.19 -7.85
C SER A 466 1.85 -21.27 -8.73
N LEU A 467 2.73 -22.06 -8.12
CA LEU A 467 3.38 -23.22 -8.74
C LEU A 467 3.20 -24.42 -7.81
N PRO A 468 2.31 -25.37 -8.14
CA PRO A 468 2.16 -26.59 -7.37
C PRO A 468 3.31 -27.56 -7.66
N PHE A 469 3.86 -28.15 -6.61
CA PHE A 469 4.82 -29.23 -6.64
C PHE A 469 4.30 -30.39 -5.78
N ALA A 470 4.84 -31.59 -6.00
CA ALA A 470 4.65 -32.70 -5.07
C ALA A 470 5.24 -32.33 -3.69
N ASP A 471 4.64 -32.85 -2.62
CA ASP A 471 5.06 -32.59 -1.24
C ASP A 471 6.54 -32.89 -0.97
N HIS A 472 7.10 -33.94 -1.58
CA HIS A 472 8.52 -34.31 -1.44
C HIS A 472 9.48 -33.26 -2.02
N CYS A 473 8.99 -32.31 -2.82
CA CYS A 473 9.78 -31.18 -3.29
C CYS A 473 9.95 -30.08 -2.24
N ALA A 474 9.15 -30.07 -1.16
CA ALA A 474 9.17 -29.00 -0.16
C ALA A 474 10.57 -28.74 0.44
N PRO A 475 11.37 -29.75 0.85
CA PRO A 475 12.70 -29.49 1.42
C PRO A 475 13.67 -28.80 0.45
N ALA A 476 13.56 -29.07 -0.86
CA ALA A 476 14.37 -28.38 -1.86
C ALA A 476 13.93 -26.93 -2.04
N LEU A 477 12.62 -26.67 -2.03
CA LEU A 477 12.06 -25.32 -2.11
C LEU A 477 12.44 -24.50 -0.87
N GLU A 478 12.32 -25.06 0.33
CA GLU A 478 12.77 -24.47 1.60
C GLU A 478 14.26 -24.09 1.53
N ARG A 479 15.13 -25.02 1.10
CA ARG A 479 16.55 -24.75 0.93
C ARG A 479 16.84 -23.59 -0.02
N ILE A 480 16.07 -23.43 -1.09
CA ILE A 480 16.20 -22.29 -2.03
C ILE A 480 15.75 -20.99 -1.37
N LEU A 481 14.62 -21.02 -0.65
CA LEU A 481 14.05 -19.85 0.02
C LEU A 481 14.97 -19.34 1.14
N GLU A 482 15.46 -20.22 2.00
CA GLU A 482 16.34 -19.91 3.14
C GLU A 482 17.76 -19.52 2.73
N ALA A 483 18.20 -19.93 1.53
CA ALA A 483 19.54 -19.65 1.08
C ALA A 483 19.76 -18.19 0.71
N PHE A 484 18.72 -17.44 0.35
CA PHE A 484 18.86 -16.04 -0.07
C PHE A 484 19.60 -15.21 1.00
N PRO A 485 20.61 -14.39 0.61
CA PRO A 485 21.01 -13.99 -0.74
C PRO A 485 22.11 -14.86 -1.37
N ARG A 486 22.36 -16.05 -0.83
CA ARG A 486 23.36 -16.98 -1.37
C ARG A 486 22.78 -17.78 -2.53
N TYR A 487 23.66 -18.20 -3.41
CA TYR A 487 23.32 -19.12 -4.48
C TYR A 487 23.38 -20.57 -3.97
N VAL A 488 22.47 -21.41 -4.45
CA VAL A 488 22.43 -22.85 -4.24
C VAL A 488 22.74 -23.52 -5.57
N ARG A 489 23.65 -24.50 -5.58
CA ARG A 489 23.92 -25.30 -6.77
C ARG A 489 22.75 -26.23 -7.02
N ILE A 490 22.29 -26.34 -8.27
CA ILE A 490 21.11 -27.15 -8.63
C ILE A 490 21.34 -28.63 -8.26
N GLY A 491 22.54 -29.15 -8.52
CA GLY A 491 22.93 -30.52 -8.17
C GLY A 491 22.93 -30.85 -6.68
N ASP A 492 22.91 -29.84 -5.80
CA ASP A 492 22.96 -30.02 -4.34
C ASP A 492 21.54 -29.96 -3.73
N LEU A 493 20.47 -30.02 -4.53
CA LEU A 493 19.10 -30.15 -4.04
C LEU A 493 18.83 -31.63 -3.71
N ASP A 494 19.47 -32.10 -2.64
CA ASP A 494 19.66 -33.53 -2.32
C ASP A 494 18.36 -34.31 -2.06
N SER A 495 17.24 -33.63 -1.80
CA SER A 495 15.93 -34.26 -1.62
C SER A 495 15.24 -34.66 -2.93
N LEU A 496 15.85 -34.35 -4.08
CA LEU A 496 15.29 -34.55 -5.42
C LEU A 496 16.19 -35.43 -6.27
N SER A 497 15.60 -36.19 -7.19
CA SER A 497 16.37 -36.86 -8.25
C SER A 497 17.00 -35.84 -9.21
N PRO A 498 18.10 -36.16 -9.92
CA PRO A 498 18.75 -35.21 -10.84
C PRO A 498 17.83 -34.59 -11.89
N GLU A 499 16.81 -35.33 -12.34
CA GLU A 499 15.79 -34.83 -13.27
C GLU A 499 14.88 -33.80 -12.59
N GLU A 500 14.36 -34.11 -11.39
CA GLU A 500 13.53 -33.20 -10.61
C GLU A 500 14.26 -31.92 -10.19
N GLN A 501 15.56 -32.01 -9.87
CA GLN A 501 16.39 -30.84 -9.58
C GLN A 501 16.37 -29.84 -10.74
N LEU A 502 16.51 -30.34 -11.98
CA LEU A 502 16.46 -29.52 -13.18
C LEU A 502 15.04 -29.00 -13.46
N ILE A 503 14.01 -29.81 -13.26
CA ILE A 503 12.61 -29.39 -13.43
C ILE A 503 12.28 -28.24 -12.48
N VAL A 504 12.53 -28.40 -11.18
CA VAL A 504 12.28 -27.36 -10.17
C VAL A 504 13.06 -26.09 -10.53
N ALA A 505 14.35 -26.20 -10.83
CA ALA A 505 15.16 -25.03 -11.18
C ALA A 505 14.66 -24.31 -12.44
N ASN A 506 14.27 -25.04 -13.49
CA ASN A 506 13.75 -24.47 -14.73
C ASN A 506 12.39 -23.80 -14.50
N VAL A 507 11.46 -24.45 -13.81
CA VAL A 507 10.13 -23.88 -13.52
C VAL A 507 10.26 -22.58 -12.73
N LEU A 508 11.09 -22.56 -11.69
CA LEU A 508 11.33 -21.34 -10.91
C LEU A 508 11.98 -20.23 -11.75
N HIS A 509 12.92 -20.59 -12.63
CA HIS A 509 13.61 -19.62 -13.47
C HIS A 509 12.69 -19.04 -14.55
N GLU A 510 11.90 -19.86 -15.24
CA GLU A 510 10.96 -19.42 -16.28
C GLU A 510 9.85 -18.51 -15.72
N ASN A 511 9.47 -18.71 -14.46
CA ASN A 511 8.51 -17.87 -13.75
C ASN A 511 9.13 -16.66 -13.04
N GLY A 512 10.43 -16.40 -13.23
CA GLY A 512 11.07 -15.21 -12.66
C GLY A 512 11.23 -15.26 -11.14
N VAL A 513 11.22 -16.45 -10.53
CA VAL A 513 11.40 -16.62 -9.07
C VAL A 513 12.88 -16.66 -8.71
N VAL A 514 13.70 -17.33 -9.53
CA VAL A 514 15.14 -17.45 -9.31
C VAL A 514 15.96 -16.96 -10.50
N VAL A 515 17.17 -16.48 -10.23
CA VAL A 515 18.21 -16.18 -11.24
C VAL A 515 19.27 -17.26 -11.22
N ALA A 516 19.77 -17.60 -12.41
CA ALA A 516 20.84 -18.58 -12.58
C ALA A 516 22.17 -17.93 -12.95
N LYS A 517 23.28 -18.52 -12.51
CA LYS A 517 24.64 -18.20 -12.98
C LYS A 517 25.44 -19.48 -13.18
N LYS A 518 26.47 -19.41 -14.03
CA LYS A 518 27.47 -20.47 -14.13
C LYS A 518 28.23 -20.58 -12.80
N GLY A 519 28.42 -21.82 -12.36
CA GLY A 519 29.08 -22.18 -11.11
C GLY A 519 30.58 -21.93 -11.11
#